data_AF-A0AAF0LWF8-F1
#
_entry.id   AF-A0AAF0LWF8-F1
#
_cell.length_a   1.000
_cell.length_b   1.000
_cell.length_c   1.000
_cell.angle_alpha   90.00
_cell.angle_beta   90.00
_cell.angle_gamma   90.00
#
_symmetry.space_group_name_H-M   'P 1'
#
loop_
_entity.id
_entity.type
_entity.pdbx_description
1 polymer ?
#
loop_
_entity_poly.entity_id
_entity_poly.type
_entity_poly.pdbx_seq_one_letter_code
_entity_poly.pdbx_strand_id
1 'polypeptide(L)'
;MSRVTPRAARLAAWIAIPAALVASGVVVSTASYSAFSATTVNPTSNWTAGSVALTDDDNNTALFNATGLKPGSTGANCITVTSTGSLPSTVKLYGTNAAATKGLDANMTLTVEQGTGGGFGSCTGFTPATTSGSLYSGLLSNFTASSFASGLGTWAPTGTASESRVYRFTYSVSSTAPNTVQGGTAALGFTWEAQNS
;
A
#
# COMPACT_ATOMS: atom_id res chain seq x y z
N MET A 1 86.18 29.15 -44.97
CA MET A 1 85.80 28.87 -43.56
C MET A 1 86.09 30.11 -42.73
N SER A 2 85.06 30.90 -42.40
CA SER A 2 85.26 32.14 -41.65
C SER A 2 85.59 31.80 -40.19
N ARG A 3 86.82 32.11 -39.75
CA ARG A 3 87.26 31.82 -38.37
C ARG A 3 86.57 32.81 -37.43
N VAL A 4 85.65 32.29 -36.62
CA VAL A 4 84.99 33.08 -35.56
C VAL A 4 86.08 33.55 -34.59
N THR A 5 86.20 34.86 -34.41
CA THR A 5 87.20 35.43 -33.50
C THR A 5 86.78 35.17 -32.05
N PRO A 6 87.73 34.98 -31.11
CA PRO A 6 87.43 34.65 -29.71
C PRO A 6 86.58 35.72 -29.00
N ARG A 7 86.58 36.95 -29.50
CA ARG A 7 85.73 38.05 -29.02
C ARG A 7 84.26 37.87 -29.42
N ALA A 8 83.99 37.44 -30.66
CA ALA A 8 82.63 37.16 -31.12
C ALA A 8 82.01 35.97 -30.37
N ALA A 9 82.82 34.94 -30.08
CA ALA A 9 82.38 33.79 -29.28
C ALA A 9 82.02 34.18 -27.83
N ARG A 10 82.79 35.07 -27.20
CA ARG A 10 82.47 35.57 -25.85
C ARG A 10 81.20 36.40 -25.84
N LEU A 11 80.99 37.28 -26.83
CA LEU A 11 79.79 38.11 -26.90
C LEU A 11 78.53 37.26 -27.12
N ALA A 12 78.62 36.23 -27.97
CA ALA A 12 77.54 35.28 -28.18
C ALA A 12 77.19 34.52 -26.89
N ALA A 13 78.18 34.10 -26.10
CA ALA A 13 77.96 33.42 -24.83
C ALA A 13 77.25 34.32 -23.78
N TRP A 14 77.61 35.61 -23.72
CA TRP A 14 77.00 36.57 -22.79
C TRP A 14 75.55 36.92 -23.14
N ILE A 15 75.15 36.82 -24.40
CA ILE A 15 73.76 37.07 -24.84
C ILE A 15 72.93 35.78 -24.77
N ALA A 16 73.53 34.63 -25.07
CA ALA A 16 72.82 33.35 -25.11
C ALA A 16 72.29 32.93 -23.74
N ILE A 17 73.03 33.18 -22.65
CA ILE A 17 72.63 32.75 -21.30
C ILE A 17 71.39 33.52 -20.79
N PRO A 18 71.34 34.86 -20.80
CA PRO A 18 70.14 35.60 -20.42
C PRO A 18 68.96 35.32 -21.35
N ALA A 19 69.21 35.21 -22.67
CA ALA A 19 68.16 34.91 -23.64
C ALA A 19 67.56 33.51 -23.41
N ALA A 20 68.39 32.51 -23.10
CA ALA A 20 67.93 31.18 -22.73
C ALA A 20 67.17 31.20 -21.39
N LEU A 21 67.57 32.03 -20.43
CA LEU A 21 66.89 32.16 -19.14
C LEU A 21 65.50 32.79 -19.30
N VAL A 22 65.39 33.86 -20.10
CA VAL A 22 64.11 34.52 -20.43
C VAL A 22 63.22 33.58 -21.23
N ALA A 23 63.76 32.91 -22.25
CA ALA A 23 63.02 31.91 -23.03
C ALA A 23 62.52 30.76 -22.15
N SER A 24 63.36 30.26 -21.22
CA SER A 24 62.97 29.22 -20.27
C SER A 24 61.89 29.71 -19.30
N GLY A 25 61.98 30.96 -18.82
CA GLY A 25 60.96 31.58 -17.98
C GLY A 25 59.61 31.74 -18.67
N VAL A 26 59.60 32.09 -19.96
CA VAL A 26 58.38 32.19 -20.79
C VAL A 26 57.78 30.80 -21.04
N VAL A 27 58.60 29.78 -21.29
CA VAL A 27 58.12 28.41 -21.50
C VAL A 27 57.57 27.78 -20.21
N VAL A 28 58.18 28.09 -19.06
CA VAL A 28 57.70 27.59 -17.75
C VAL A 28 56.46 28.35 -17.27
N SER A 29 56.35 29.65 -17.56
CA SER A 29 55.18 30.45 -17.17
C SER A 29 53.92 30.10 -17.97
N THR A 30 54.06 29.62 -19.20
CA THR A 30 52.94 29.06 -19.99
C THR A 30 52.58 27.63 -19.60
N ALA A 31 53.45 26.91 -18.88
CA ALA A 31 53.23 25.51 -18.49
C ALA A 31 52.49 25.33 -17.15
N SER A 32 52.32 26.38 -16.34
CA SER A 32 51.86 26.27 -14.94
C SER A 32 50.42 26.77 -14.68
N TYR A 33 49.49 26.54 -15.61
CA TYR A 33 48.05 26.60 -15.32
C TYR A 33 47.44 25.21 -15.43
N SER A 34 47.67 24.34 -14.43
CA SER A 34 46.80 23.19 -14.20
C SER A 34 46.16 23.27 -12.81
N ALA A 35 45.15 24.12 -12.68
CA ALA A 35 44.18 23.91 -11.60
C ALA A 35 43.27 22.76 -12.05
N PHE A 36 43.71 21.52 -11.86
CA PHE A 36 42.85 20.36 -12.02
C PHE A 36 41.86 20.37 -10.86
N SER A 37 40.65 20.88 -11.10
CA SER A 37 39.53 20.68 -10.20
C SER A 37 38.51 19.78 -10.89
N ALA A 38 38.23 18.65 -10.27
CA ALA A 38 37.08 17.80 -10.61
C ALA A 38 36.09 17.88 -9.46
N THR A 39 34.83 18.20 -9.76
CA THR A 39 33.72 18.04 -8.83
C THR A 39 32.92 16.82 -9.26
N THR A 40 32.49 16.02 -8.29
CA THR A 40 31.48 14.99 -8.51
C THR A 40 30.27 15.34 -7.65
N VAL A 41 29.07 15.17 -8.20
CA VAL A 41 27.82 15.52 -7.53
C VAL A 41 27.02 14.25 -7.39
N ASN A 42 26.69 13.88 -6.16
CA ASN A 42 25.57 12.97 -5.92
C ASN A 42 24.30 13.84 -5.96
N PRO A 43 23.43 13.71 -6.97
CA PRO A 43 22.20 14.48 -7.01
C PRO A 43 21.34 14.22 -5.76
N THR A 44 20.31 15.04 -5.56
CA THR A 44 19.38 14.90 -4.43
C THR A 44 18.86 13.46 -4.35
N SER A 45 19.19 12.79 -3.26
CA SER A 45 18.64 11.47 -2.97
C SER A 45 17.20 11.66 -2.48
N ASN A 46 16.27 10.96 -3.12
CA ASN A 46 14.85 11.01 -2.79
C ASN A 46 14.42 9.62 -2.35
N TRP A 47 13.79 9.53 -1.18
CA TRP A 47 13.19 8.30 -0.67
C TRP A 47 11.73 8.58 -0.37
N THR A 48 10.85 7.77 -0.96
CA THR A 48 9.41 7.81 -0.70
C THR A 48 9.03 6.52 0.00
N ALA A 49 8.37 6.64 1.16
CA ALA A 49 7.80 5.49 1.83
C ALA A 49 6.67 4.89 0.98
N GLY A 50 6.58 3.56 0.94
CA GLY A 50 5.41 2.90 0.39
C GLY A 50 4.20 3.04 1.32
N SER A 51 3.00 2.78 0.80
CA SER A 51 1.73 2.94 1.51
C SER A 51 0.98 1.62 1.65
N VAL A 52 0.12 1.56 2.67
CA VAL A 52 -0.96 0.59 2.80
C VAL A 52 -2.26 1.38 2.83
N ALA A 53 -3.18 1.09 1.93
CA ALA A 53 -4.44 1.82 1.80
C ALA A 53 -5.55 0.89 1.32
N LEU A 54 -6.71 0.98 1.97
CA LEU A 54 -7.95 0.32 1.57
C LEU A 54 -9.04 1.36 1.35
N THR A 55 -9.91 1.10 0.38
CA THR A 55 -11.17 1.81 0.18
C THR A 55 -12.28 0.79 -0.04
N ASP A 56 -13.51 1.09 0.38
CA ASP A 56 -14.71 0.34 0.01
C ASP A 56 -15.67 1.16 -0.87
N ASP A 57 -16.74 0.55 -1.35
CA ASP A 57 -17.76 1.14 -2.22
C ASP A 57 -19.09 1.51 -1.50
N ASP A 58 -19.10 1.59 -0.15
CA ASP A 58 -20.33 1.83 0.63
C ASP A 58 -20.59 3.30 1.04
N ASN A 59 -19.63 4.18 0.81
CA ASN A 59 -19.68 5.61 1.17
C ASN A 59 -20.08 5.84 2.65
N ASN A 60 -19.54 5.01 3.54
CA ASN A 60 -19.77 4.98 4.99
C ASN A 60 -21.22 4.65 5.37
N THR A 61 -21.87 3.78 4.60
CA THR A 61 -23.26 3.33 4.80
C THR A 61 -23.29 1.95 5.46
N ALA A 62 -24.21 1.73 6.40
CA ALA A 62 -24.37 0.42 7.00
C ALA A 62 -24.74 -0.65 5.97
N LEU A 63 -24.03 -1.78 5.98
CA LEU A 63 -24.24 -2.88 5.05
C LEU A 63 -25.64 -3.51 5.16
N PHE A 64 -26.28 -3.43 6.33
CA PHE A 64 -27.69 -3.74 6.52
C PHE A 64 -28.36 -2.67 7.39
N ASN A 65 -29.53 -2.21 6.96
CA ASN A 65 -30.47 -1.46 7.78
C ASN A 65 -31.85 -2.13 7.76
N ALA A 66 -31.86 -3.41 8.16
CA ALA A 66 -33.06 -4.24 8.08
C ALA A 66 -33.99 -3.98 9.28
N THR A 67 -35.27 -3.73 9.01
CA THR A 67 -36.30 -3.49 10.02
C THR A 67 -37.46 -4.45 9.82
N GLY A 68 -38.25 -4.67 10.89
CA GLY A 68 -39.42 -5.56 10.81
C GLY A 68 -39.09 -7.02 10.52
N LEU A 69 -37.89 -7.48 10.91
CA LEU A 69 -37.47 -8.87 10.74
C LEU A 69 -38.39 -9.83 11.51
N LYS A 70 -38.69 -10.97 10.89
CA LYS A 70 -39.50 -12.06 11.45
C LYS A 70 -38.78 -13.40 11.27
N PRO A 71 -39.24 -14.49 11.91
CA PRO A 71 -38.69 -15.82 11.66
C PRO A 71 -38.65 -16.15 10.15
N GLY A 72 -37.51 -16.65 9.68
CA GLY A 72 -37.24 -16.95 8.28
C GLY A 72 -36.88 -15.75 7.39
N SER A 73 -36.83 -14.52 7.93
CA SER A 73 -36.31 -13.37 7.18
C SER A 73 -34.85 -13.60 6.79
N THR A 74 -34.50 -13.25 5.55
CA THR A 74 -33.14 -13.35 5.01
C THR A 74 -32.81 -12.08 4.22
N GLY A 75 -31.52 -11.77 4.13
CA GLY A 75 -31.03 -10.69 3.28
C GLY A 75 -29.57 -10.91 2.95
N ALA A 76 -29.15 -10.40 1.79
CA ALA A 76 -27.76 -10.44 1.35
C ALA A 76 -27.35 -9.10 0.77
N ASN A 77 -26.12 -8.68 1.06
CA ASN A 77 -25.50 -7.51 0.48
C ASN A 77 -24.03 -7.80 0.19
N CYS A 78 -23.53 -7.18 -0.86
CA CYS A 78 -22.14 -7.28 -1.25
C CYS A 78 -21.46 -5.93 -1.00
N ILE A 79 -20.14 -5.95 -0.93
CA ILE A 79 -19.28 -4.77 -0.81
C ILE A 79 -17.93 -5.10 -1.46
N THR A 80 -17.39 -4.14 -2.20
CA THR A 80 -16.09 -4.25 -2.88
C THR A 80 -15.05 -3.53 -2.05
N VAL A 81 -14.03 -4.25 -1.59
CA VAL A 81 -12.87 -3.67 -0.92
C VAL A 81 -11.71 -3.64 -1.91
N THR A 82 -11.08 -2.48 -2.06
CA THR A 82 -9.98 -2.25 -2.99
C THR A 82 -8.73 -1.81 -2.23
N SER A 83 -7.63 -2.52 -2.45
CA SER A 83 -6.30 -2.13 -2.01
C SER A 83 -5.65 -1.26 -3.07
N THR A 84 -5.18 -0.08 -2.68
CA THR A 84 -4.44 0.87 -3.52
C THR A 84 -3.04 1.17 -2.97
N GLY A 85 -2.64 0.47 -1.90
CA GLY A 85 -1.31 0.57 -1.31
C GLY A 85 -0.20 0.17 -2.27
N SER A 86 1.00 0.69 -2.05
CA SER A 86 2.20 0.38 -2.83
C SER A 86 3.12 -0.66 -2.18
N LEU A 87 2.72 -1.21 -1.03
CA LEU A 87 3.45 -2.28 -0.33
C LEU A 87 2.61 -3.56 -0.25
N PRO A 88 3.27 -4.73 -0.22
CA PRO A 88 2.61 -5.96 0.18
C PRO A 88 1.96 -5.80 1.55
N SER A 89 0.73 -6.28 1.70
CA SER A 89 0.00 -6.22 2.96
C SER A 89 -0.84 -7.47 3.17
N THR A 90 -1.28 -7.70 4.41
CA THR A 90 -2.32 -8.68 4.73
C THR A 90 -3.58 -7.92 5.10
N VAL A 91 -4.70 -8.30 4.49
CA VAL A 91 -6.02 -7.74 4.77
C VAL A 91 -6.83 -8.71 5.62
N LYS A 92 -7.37 -8.19 6.72
CA LYS A 92 -8.20 -8.93 7.68
C LYS A 92 -9.55 -8.25 7.86
N LEU A 93 -10.60 -9.07 7.95
CA LEU A 93 -11.96 -8.65 8.26
C LEU A 93 -12.27 -8.98 9.73
N TYR A 94 -12.76 -8.00 10.48
CA TYR A 94 -13.29 -8.20 11.83
C TYR A 94 -14.54 -7.36 12.08
N GLY A 95 -15.21 -7.66 13.19
CA GLY A 95 -16.43 -7.01 13.60
C GLY A 95 -16.17 -5.92 14.63
N THR A 96 -16.96 -4.85 14.59
CA THR A 96 -16.90 -3.73 15.52
C THR A 96 -18.29 -3.37 16.01
N ASN A 97 -18.40 -2.69 17.16
CA ASN A 97 -19.66 -2.17 17.69
C ASN A 97 -20.78 -3.24 17.81
N ALA A 98 -20.43 -4.46 18.19
CA ALA A 98 -21.40 -5.53 18.40
C ALA A 98 -22.35 -5.20 19.55
N ALA A 99 -23.65 -5.27 19.31
CA ALA A 99 -24.68 -5.05 20.33
C ALA A 99 -25.93 -5.86 20.00
N ALA A 100 -26.57 -6.45 21.00
CA ALA A 100 -27.81 -7.17 20.81
C ALA A 100 -28.73 -7.03 22.02
N THR A 101 -30.03 -7.15 21.77
CA THR A 101 -31.06 -7.20 22.80
C THR A 101 -31.98 -8.40 22.57
N LYS A 102 -32.52 -8.94 23.66
CA LYS A 102 -33.45 -10.08 23.66
C LYS A 102 -32.92 -11.35 22.96
N GLY A 103 -31.61 -11.48 22.80
CA GLY A 103 -30.97 -12.65 22.19
C GLY A 103 -31.30 -12.85 20.70
N LEU A 104 -31.63 -11.77 19.98
CA LEU A 104 -31.93 -11.85 18.55
C LEU A 104 -30.72 -12.35 17.74
N ASP A 105 -29.51 -11.89 18.10
CA ASP A 105 -28.24 -12.32 17.52
C ASP A 105 -27.98 -13.83 17.66
N ALA A 106 -28.36 -14.43 18.80
CA ALA A 106 -28.29 -15.87 19.01
C ALA A 106 -29.34 -16.67 18.19
N ASN A 107 -30.29 -15.97 17.56
CA ASN A 107 -31.30 -16.53 16.66
C ASN A 107 -31.08 -16.10 15.20
N MET A 108 -29.94 -15.50 14.89
CA MET A 108 -29.55 -15.11 13.55
C MET A 108 -28.30 -15.88 13.12
N THR A 109 -28.27 -16.33 11.88
CA THR A 109 -27.03 -16.82 11.25
C THR A 109 -26.45 -15.74 10.37
N LEU A 110 -25.13 -15.62 10.38
CA LEU A 110 -24.35 -14.80 9.46
C LEU A 110 -23.46 -15.73 8.63
N THR A 111 -23.46 -15.51 7.32
CA THR A 111 -22.48 -16.07 6.39
C THR A 111 -21.71 -14.93 5.75
N VAL A 112 -20.39 -15.06 5.75
CA VAL A 112 -19.47 -14.12 5.10
C VAL A 112 -18.63 -14.89 4.10
N GLU A 113 -18.69 -14.46 2.85
CA GLU A 113 -17.91 -15.03 1.75
C GLU A 113 -17.09 -13.93 1.08
N GLN A 114 -15.96 -14.30 0.49
CA GLN A 114 -15.14 -13.44 -0.36
C GLN A 114 -15.01 -14.04 -1.76
N GLY A 115 -14.86 -13.17 -2.75
CA GLY A 115 -14.81 -13.56 -4.15
C GLY A 115 -14.71 -12.38 -5.09
N THR A 116 -15.41 -12.47 -6.22
CA THR A 116 -15.43 -11.48 -7.30
C THR A 116 -16.84 -11.32 -7.86
N GLY A 117 -17.13 -10.18 -8.50
CA GLY A 117 -18.44 -9.90 -9.08
C GLY A 117 -19.46 -9.45 -8.02
N GLY A 118 -20.43 -8.63 -8.43
CA GLY A 118 -21.28 -7.85 -7.51
C GLY A 118 -20.64 -6.51 -7.12
N GLY A 119 -21.24 -5.84 -6.13
CA GLY A 119 -20.78 -4.57 -5.57
C GLY A 119 -21.72 -4.09 -4.46
N PHE A 120 -21.48 -2.91 -3.90
CA PHE A 120 -22.33 -2.40 -2.83
C PHE A 120 -23.83 -2.44 -3.18
N GLY A 121 -24.63 -2.99 -2.27
CA GLY A 121 -26.08 -3.11 -2.42
C GLY A 121 -26.58 -4.16 -3.42
N SER A 122 -25.70 -4.91 -4.10
CA SER A 122 -26.11 -5.99 -5.01
C SER A 122 -25.07 -7.09 -5.15
N CYS A 123 -25.49 -8.33 -4.91
CA CYS A 123 -24.66 -9.52 -5.11
C CYS A 123 -24.84 -10.19 -6.48
N THR A 124 -25.49 -9.52 -7.43
CA THR A 124 -25.67 -10.09 -8.78
C THR A 124 -24.32 -10.34 -9.45
N GLY A 125 -24.11 -11.56 -9.93
CA GLY A 125 -22.85 -11.99 -10.53
C GLY A 125 -21.74 -12.31 -9.53
N PHE A 126 -22.01 -12.25 -8.22
CA PHE A 126 -21.04 -12.67 -7.21
C PHE A 126 -20.70 -14.15 -7.37
N THR A 127 -19.40 -14.41 -7.43
CA THR A 127 -18.81 -15.76 -7.49
C THR A 127 -17.83 -15.89 -6.33
N PRO A 128 -18.08 -16.80 -5.37
CA PRO A 128 -17.15 -17.07 -4.27
C PRO A 128 -15.77 -17.51 -4.80
N ALA A 129 -14.71 -17.12 -4.10
CA ALA A 129 -13.38 -17.63 -4.42
C ALA A 129 -13.31 -19.15 -4.18
N THR A 130 -12.62 -19.86 -5.07
CA THR A 130 -12.47 -21.33 -4.98
C THR A 130 -11.64 -21.76 -3.76
N THR A 131 -10.70 -20.91 -3.34
CA THR A 131 -9.84 -21.11 -2.17
C THR A 131 -10.12 -20.02 -1.15
N SER A 132 -10.37 -20.41 0.11
CA SER A 132 -10.70 -19.49 1.20
C SER A 132 -11.89 -18.56 0.88
N GLY A 133 -12.85 -19.01 0.07
CA GLY A 133 -14.02 -18.21 -0.30
C GLY A 133 -15.05 -18.05 0.81
N SER A 134 -15.14 -19.02 1.73
CA SER A 134 -15.97 -18.89 2.93
C SER A 134 -15.10 -18.42 4.10
N LEU A 135 -15.46 -17.28 4.69
CA LEU A 135 -14.74 -16.68 5.82
C LEU A 135 -15.43 -16.98 7.15
N TYR A 136 -16.76 -16.99 7.14
CA TYR A 136 -17.56 -17.26 8.32
C TYR A 136 -18.89 -17.89 7.93
N SER A 137 -19.35 -18.85 8.72
CA SER A 137 -20.74 -19.33 8.68
C SER A 137 -21.10 -19.82 10.07
N GLY A 138 -22.07 -19.16 10.71
CA GLY A 138 -22.43 -19.46 12.09
C GLY A 138 -23.46 -18.51 12.66
N LEU A 139 -23.74 -18.63 13.96
CA LEU A 139 -24.62 -17.70 14.67
C LEU A 139 -23.98 -16.33 14.80
N LEU A 140 -24.74 -15.26 14.64
CA LEU A 140 -24.22 -13.89 14.79
C LEU A 140 -23.61 -13.68 16.19
N SER A 141 -24.21 -14.26 17.23
CA SER A 141 -23.67 -14.23 18.61
C SER A 141 -22.29 -14.89 18.76
N ASN A 142 -21.89 -15.75 17.83
CA ASN A 142 -20.62 -16.47 17.85
C ASN A 142 -19.56 -15.80 16.96
N PHE A 143 -19.83 -14.60 16.43
CA PHE A 143 -18.85 -13.85 15.68
C PHE A 143 -17.88 -13.13 16.65
N THR A 144 -16.66 -13.66 16.79
CA THR A 144 -15.68 -13.22 17.80
C THR A 144 -14.48 -12.45 17.23
N ALA A 145 -14.33 -12.43 15.90
CA ALA A 145 -13.30 -11.63 15.23
C ALA A 145 -13.53 -10.14 15.52
N SER A 146 -12.59 -9.50 16.19
CA SER A 146 -12.78 -8.17 16.81
C SER A 146 -11.57 -7.25 16.66
N SER A 147 -10.51 -7.73 16.02
CA SER A 147 -9.27 -7.00 15.77
C SER A 147 -8.54 -7.61 14.58
N PHE A 148 -7.49 -6.95 14.09
CA PHE A 148 -6.61 -7.51 13.08
C PHE A 148 -6.07 -8.90 13.46
N ALA A 149 -5.63 -9.08 14.71
CA ALA A 149 -5.03 -10.32 15.20
C ALA A 149 -6.00 -11.51 15.19
N SER A 150 -7.28 -11.28 15.49
CA SER A 150 -8.35 -12.28 15.44
C SER A 150 -9.15 -12.26 14.13
N GLY A 151 -8.73 -11.44 13.17
CA GLY A 151 -9.46 -11.17 11.94
C GLY A 151 -9.47 -12.34 10.96
N LEU A 152 -10.54 -12.39 10.19
CA LEU A 152 -10.82 -13.41 9.18
C LEU A 152 -10.19 -13.04 7.84
N GLY A 153 -9.99 -14.06 6.99
CA GLY A 153 -9.45 -13.89 5.66
C GLY A 153 -7.92 -13.98 5.58
N THR A 154 -7.45 -14.18 4.35
CA THR A 154 -6.03 -14.35 4.01
C THR A 154 -5.68 -13.59 2.74
N TRP A 155 -6.47 -12.58 2.37
CA TRP A 155 -6.16 -11.76 1.20
C TRP A 155 -4.89 -10.97 1.47
N ALA A 156 -3.92 -11.11 0.57
CA ALA A 156 -2.64 -10.43 0.66
C ALA A 156 -2.35 -9.68 -0.65
N PRO A 157 -2.75 -8.41 -0.76
CA PRO A 157 -2.36 -7.57 -1.90
C PRO A 157 -0.84 -7.48 -2.02
N THR A 158 -0.32 -7.46 -3.25
CA THR A 158 1.12 -7.34 -3.53
C THR A 158 1.60 -5.89 -3.47
N GLY A 159 0.69 -4.92 -3.61
CA GLY A 159 1.00 -3.50 -3.67
C GLY A 159 1.61 -3.05 -4.99
N THR A 160 1.60 -3.89 -6.03
CA THR A 160 2.14 -3.52 -7.36
C THR A 160 1.11 -2.84 -8.25
N ALA A 161 -0.18 -3.05 -7.98
CA ALA A 161 -1.31 -2.47 -8.67
C ALA A 161 -2.54 -2.49 -7.76
N SER A 162 -3.61 -1.79 -8.15
CA SER A 162 -4.88 -1.89 -7.44
C SER A 162 -5.45 -3.30 -7.53
N GLU A 163 -5.87 -3.84 -6.39
CA GLU A 163 -6.48 -5.15 -6.27
C GLU A 163 -7.80 -5.05 -5.53
N SER A 164 -8.83 -5.76 -6.00
CA SER A 164 -10.14 -5.75 -5.36
C SER A 164 -10.62 -7.14 -4.97
N ARG A 165 -11.37 -7.20 -3.87
CA ARG A 165 -12.14 -8.36 -3.44
C ARG A 165 -13.55 -7.95 -3.12
N VAL A 166 -14.52 -8.73 -3.59
CA VAL A 166 -15.92 -8.55 -3.21
C VAL A 166 -16.22 -9.47 -2.04
N TYR A 167 -16.91 -8.96 -1.04
CA TYR A 167 -17.41 -9.72 0.10
C TYR A 167 -18.92 -9.79 0.02
N ARG A 168 -19.49 -10.99 0.20
CA ARG A 168 -20.93 -11.21 0.32
C ARG A 168 -21.26 -11.53 1.77
N PHE A 169 -22.15 -10.75 2.34
CA PHE A 169 -22.74 -11.01 3.65
C PHE A 169 -24.16 -11.49 3.44
N THR A 170 -24.55 -12.55 4.13
CA THR A 170 -25.93 -13.05 4.16
C THR A 170 -26.34 -13.27 5.60
N TYR A 171 -27.47 -12.70 6.01
CA TYR A 171 -28.09 -13.00 7.29
C TYR A 171 -29.35 -13.82 7.10
N SER A 172 -29.69 -14.63 8.09
CA SER A 172 -30.99 -15.29 8.19
C SER A 172 -31.45 -15.31 9.65
N VAL A 173 -32.71 -14.99 9.89
CA VAL A 173 -33.36 -15.18 11.19
C VAL A 173 -33.90 -16.60 11.24
N SER A 174 -33.56 -17.35 12.28
CA SER A 174 -34.04 -18.71 12.49
C SER A 174 -35.55 -18.81 12.29
N SER A 175 -36.00 -19.79 11.51
CA SER A 175 -37.42 -20.05 11.27
C SER A 175 -38.16 -20.47 12.54
N THR A 176 -37.44 -20.92 13.56
CA THR A 176 -37.95 -21.32 14.87
C THR A 176 -37.62 -20.30 15.96
N ALA A 177 -37.26 -19.06 15.61
CA ALA A 177 -36.97 -18.02 16.59
C ALA A 177 -38.19 -17.80 17.52
N PRO A 178 -38.02 -17.87 18.86
CA PRO A 178 -39.12 -17.79 19.80
C PRO A 178 -39.65 -16.36 19.95
N ASN A 179 -40.91 -16.21 20.40
CA ASN A 179 -41.51 -14.88 20.64
C ASN A 179 -40.72 -13.99 21.62
N THR A 180 -39.84 -14.58 22.45
CA THR A 180 -38.98 -13.82 23.36
C THR A 180 -38.03 -12.86 22.64
N VAL A 181 -37.68 -13.12 21.37
CA VAL A 181 -36.82 -12.22 20.57
C VAL A 181 -37.58 -11.05 19.94
N GLN A 182 -38.92 -11.01 20.03
CA GLN A 182 -39.73 -9.99 19.38
C GLN A 182 -39.38 -8.58 19.88
N GLY A 183 -39.15 -7.66 18.95
CA GLY A 183 -38.69 -6.30 19.22
C GLY A 183 -37.25 -6.22 19.74
N GLY A 184 -36.50 -7.33 19.67
CA GLY A 184 -35.05 -7.33 19.88
C GLY A 184 -34.30 -6.69 18.72
N THR A 185 -33.04 -6.38 18.97
CA THR A 185 -32.12 -5.77 18.02
C THR A 185 -30.82 -6.55 17.99
N ALA A 186 -30.14 -6.54 16.84
CA ALA A 186 -28.79 -7.05 16.70
C ALA A 186 -28.03 -6.11 15.75
N ALA A 187 -26.82 -5.72 16.14
CA ALA A 187 -25.95 -4.82 15.41
C ALA A 187 -24.53 -5.40 15.41
N LEU A 188 -23.88 -5.31 14.26
CA LEU A 188 -22.48 -5.65 14.06
C LEU A 188 -21.96 -4.80 12.90
N GLY A 189 -20.95 -3.98 13.17
CA GLY A 189 -20.15 -3.31 12.14
C GLY A 189 -19.09 -4.26 11.59
N PHE A 190 -18.64 -4.01 10.36
CA PHE A 190 -17.57 -4.78 9.72
C PHE A 190 -16.43 -3.82 9.35
N THR A 191 -15.20 -4.26 9.60
CA THR A 191 -13.99 -3.47 9.36
C THR A 191 -12.97 -4.32 8.63
N TRP A 192 -12.45 -3.78 7.53
CA TRP A 192 -11.28 -4.31 6.85
C TRP A 192 -10.07 -3.49 7.26
N GLU A 193 -9.02 -4.17 7.67
CA GLU A 193 -7.76 -3.55 8.03
C GLU A 193 -6.63 -4.23 7.25
N ALA A 194 -5.75 -3.42 6.68
CA ALA A 194 -4.54 -3.87 6.03
C ALA A 194 -3.33 -3.53 6.89
N GLN A 195 -2.45 -4.49 7.12
CA GLN A 195 -1.14 -4.26 7.74
C GLN A 195 -0.03 -4.80 6.84
N ASN A 196 1.03 -4.02 6.68
CA ASN A 196 2.30 -4.49 6.11
C ASN A 196 3.29 -4.84 7.22
N SER A 197 4.16 -5.80 6.94
CA SER A 197 5.31 -6.17 7.77
C SER A 197 6.61 -5.61 7.19
#